data_AF-A0A959EMD9-F1
#
_entry.id   AF-A0A959EMD9-F1
#
_cell.length_a   1.000
_cell.length_b   1.000
_cell.length_c   1.000
_cell.angle_alpha   90.00
_cell.angle_beta   90.00
_cell.angle_gamma   90.00
#
_symmetry.space_group_name_H-M   'P 1'
#
loop_
_entity.id
_entity.type
_entity.pdbx_description
1 polymer ?
#
loop_
_entity_poly.entity_id
_entity_poly.type
_entity_poly.pdbx_seq_one_letter_code
_entity_poly.pdbx_strand_id
1 'polypeptide(L)'
;MRSRERLIIPYRSKVVEPISLPSREERLKRIEVAGLNVFRLRSADVYIDLLTDSGTGAISASQLSRSMLGDESYAGSRSFEEMRQQIQETMGFPYTIPVHQGRAAEQVLNYVLIRRHSFVPGNTHFDTTKAHIELAEGRAIDCTIDAGRSSEGNY
;
A
#
# COMPACT_ATOMS: atom_id res chain seq x y z
N MET A 1 27.76 0.17 20.54
CA MET A 1 26.71 1.20 20.32
C MET A 1 26.98 1.85 18.97
N ARG A 2 26.17 1.57 17.92
CA ARG A 2 26.26 2.34 16.67
C ARG A 2 25.88 3.80 17.00
N SER A 3 26.71 4.77 16.62
CA SER A 3 26.34 6.18 16.72
C SER A 3 25.03 6.37 15.95
N ARG A 4 24.00 6.89 16.62
CA ARG A 4 22.78 7.29 15.94
C ARG A 4 23.10 8.55 15.16
N GLU A 5 23.64 8.39 13.96
CA GLU A 5 23.65 9.48 12.98
C GLU A 5 22.21 9.96 12.83
N ARG A 6 21.99 11.23 13.17
CA ARG A 6 20.67 11.82 13.12
C ARG A 6 20.32 11.99 11.64
N LEU A 7 19.45 11.13 11.12
CA LEU A 7 18.94 11.24 9.77
C LEU A 7 18.34 12.64 9.58
N ILE A 8 18.91 13.41 8.66
CA ILE A 8 18.36 14.70 8.26
C ILE A 8 17.20 14.38 7.33
N ILE A 9 15.99 14.76 7.74
CA ILE A 9 14.79 14.59 6.94
C ILE A 9 14.82 15.61 5.80
N PRO A 10 14.84 15.19 4.51
CA PRO A 10 15.03 16.10 3.38
C PRO A 10 13.74 16.83 2.97
N TYR A 11 12.89 17.19 3.93
CA TYR A 11 11.67 17.94 3.72
C TYR A 11 11.25 18.67 5.01
N ARG A 12 10.30 19.60 4.88
CA ARG A 12 9.67 20.31 6.00
C ARG A 12 8.17 20.11 5.97
N SER A 13 7.53 20.04 7.13
CA SER A 13 6.07 19.94 7.24
C SER A 13 5.41 21.18 6.63
N LYS A 14 4.42 20.97 5.74
CA LYS A 14 3.67 22.04 5.08
C LYS A 14 2.24 22.17 5.61
N VAL A 15 1.61 21.03 5.90
CA VAL A 15 0.27 20.88 6.49
C VAL A 15 0.39 19.87 7.63
N VAL A 16 -0.42 20.01 8.67
CA VAL A 16 -0.44 19.11 9.83
C VAL A 16 -1.86 18.63 10.11
N GLU A 17 -1.98 17.38 10.56
CA GLU A 17 -3.22 16.81 11.09
C GLU A 17 -3.11 16.75 12.63
N PRO A 18 -4.05 17.34 13.39
CA PRO A 18 -4.04 17.25 14.85
C PRO A 18 -4.27 15.81 15.32
N ILE A 19 -3.45 15.36 16.28
CA ILE A 19 -3.60 14.07 16.95
C ILE A 19 -3.67 14.28 18.46
N SER A 20 -4.36 13.36 19.15
CA SER A 20 -4.48 13.38 20.61
C SER A 20 -4.07 12.04 21.18
N LEU A 21 -3.43 12.04 22.35
CA LEU A 21 -3.11 10.83 23.10
C LEU A 21 -4.17 10.66 24.20
N PRO A 22 -5.11 9.70 24.07
CA PRO A 22 -6.08 9.43 25.13
C PRO A 22 -5.35 8.96 26.38
N SER A 23 -5.96 9.11 27.56
CA SER A 23 -5.36 8.62 28.80
C SER A 23 -5.18 7.10 28.75
N ARG A 24 -4.31 6.55 29.60
CA ARG A 24 -4.13 5.09 29.67
C ARG A 24 -5.44 4.36 29.98
N GLU A 25 -6.25 4.91 30.88
CA GLU A 25 -7.55 4.37 31.26
C GLU A 25 -8.52 4.36 30.07
N GLU A 26 -8.58 5.46 29.31
CA GLU A 26 -9.41 5.53 28.11
C GLU A 26 -8.98 4.51 27.06
N ARG A 27 -7.67 4.36 26.83
CA ARG A 27 -7.15 3.37 25.88
C ARG A 27 -7.51 1.95 26.29
N LEU A 28 -7.41 1.60 27.58
CA LEU A 28 -7.82 0.29 28.10
C LEU A 28 -9.30 0.01 27.87
N LYS A 29 -10.17 0.96 28.22
CA LYS A 29 -11.61 0.82 27.99
C LYS A 29 -11.95 0.69 26.50
N ARG A 30 -11.29 1.48 25.63
CA ARG A 30 -11.53 1.47 24.18
C ARG A 30 -11.08 0.15 23.55
N ILE A 31 -9.93 -0.42 23.93
CA ILE A 31 -9.46 -1.71 23.39
C ILE A 31 -10.30 -2.88 23.91
N GLU A 32 -10.82 -2.82 25.14
CA GLU A 32 -11.78 -3.80 25.66
C GLU A 32 -13.09 -3.78 24.87
N VAL A 33 -13.66 -2.60 24.60
CA VAL A 33 -14.86 -2.45 23.75
C VAL A 33 -14.61 -2.93 22.32
N ALA A 34 -13.40 -2.73 21.80
CA ALA A 34 -12.98 -3.25 20.49
C ALA A 34 -12.77 -4.79 20.49
N GLY A 35 -12.91 -5.47 21.64
CA GLY A 35 -12.70 -6.91 21.77
C GLY A 35 -11.24 -7.31 21.57
N LEU A 36 -10.31 -6.48 22.05
CA LEU A 36 -8.87 -6.66 21.90
C LEU A 36 -8.37 -6.75 20.44
N ASN A 37 -9.17 -6.27 19.49
CA ASN A 37 -8.83 -6.22 18.08
C ASN A 37 -8.59 -4.77 17.64
N VAL A 38 -7.33 -4.44 17.33
CA VAL A 38 -6.94 -3.09 16.92
C VAL A 38 -7.59 -2.63 15.61
N PHE A 39 -7.98 -3.55 14.71
CA PHE A 39 -8.74 -3.21 13.49
C PHE A 39 -10.13 -2.65 13.79
N ARG A 40 -10.63 -2.81 15.02
CA ARG A 40 -11.93 -2.31 15.45
C ARG A 40 -11.84 -0.99 16.24
N LEU A 41 -10.63 -0.46 16.44
CA LEU A 41 -10.45 0.87 17.03
C LEU A 41 -10.87 1.94 16.03
N ARG A 42 -11.41 3.05 16.53
CA ARG A 42 -11.63 4.25 15.72
C ARG A 42 -10.29 4.97 15.56
N SER A 43 -10.05 5.60 14.40
CA SER A 43 -8.81 6.37 14.17
C SER A 43 -8.59 7.46 15.23
N ALA A 44 -9.64 8.14 15.68
CA ALA A 44 -9.58 9.14 16.76
C ALA A 44 -9.13 8.59 18.13
N ASP A 45 -9.14 7.26 18.31
CA ASP A 45 -8.67 6.58 19.52
C ASP A 45 -7.19 6.17 19.44
N VAL A 46 -6.56 6.37 18.27
CA VAL A 46 -5.18 5.98 17.97
C VAL A 46 -4.30 7.23 17.91
N TYR A 47 -3.20 7.24 18.67
CA TYR A 47 -2.27 8.37 18.68
C TYR A 47 -1.26 8.32 17.53
N ILE A 48 -0.65 7.16 17.31
CA ILE A 48 0.25 6.90 16.19
C ILE A 48 -0.26 5.62 15.53
N ASP A 49 -0.70 5.74 14.28
CA ASP A 49 -1.20 4.60 13.51
C ASP A 49 -0.07 3.98 12.70
N LEU A 50 0.27 2.74 13.03
CA LEU A 50 1.28 1.91 12.35
C LEU A 50 0.64 0.65 11.76
N LEU A 51 -0.68 0.64 11.58
CA LEU A 51 -1.40 -0.53 11.10
C LEU A 51 -1.02 -0.89 9.66
N THR A 52 -0.79 0.11 8.82
CA THR A 52 -0.41 -0.05 7.42
C THR A 52 0.27 1.20 6.87
N ASP A 53 1.15 1.00 5.89
CA ASP A 53 1.72 2.03 5.02
C ASP A 53 0.88 2.28 3.75
N SER A 54 -0.19 1.51 3.55
CA SER A 54 -1.07 1.59 2.38
C SER A 54 -2.00 2.80 2.44
N GLY A 55 -1.68 3.86 1.69
CA GLY A 55 -2.54 5.04 1.53
C GLY A 55 -2.50 6.02 2.71
N THR A 56 -1.59 5.82 3.66
CA THR A 56 -1.42 6.65 4.87
C THR A 56 -0.24 7.62 4.76
N GLY A 57 0.42 7.69 3.61
CA GLY A 57 1.56 8.57 3.36
C GLY A 57 1.18 10.05 3.24
N ALA A 58 2.04 10.93 3.75
CA ALA A 58 1.91 12.37 3.53
C ALA A 58 2.29 12.74 2.08
N ILE A 59 1.44 13.51 1.41
CA ILE A 59 1.70 14.01 0.05
C ILE A 59 2.41 15.36 0.05
N SER A 60 3.22 15.61 -0.98
CA SER A 60 3.92 16.89 -1.19
C SER A 60 2.97 18.01 -1.63
N ALA A 61 3.41 19.26 -1.47
CA ALA A 61 2.67 20.43 -1.96
C ALA A 61 2.40 20.35 -3.48
N SER A 62 3.34 19.79 -4.26
CA SER A 62 3.19 19.62 -5.70
C SER A 62 2.14 18.56 -6.07
N GLN A 63 2.04 17.47 -5.30
CA GLN A 63 0.97 16.48 -5.49
C GLN A 63 -0.40 17.06 -5.16
N LEU A 64 -0.50 17.84 -4.08
CA LEU A 64 -1.73 18.52 -3.72
C LEU A 64 -2.16 19.54 -4.80
N SER A 65 -1.21 20.32 -5.33
CA SER A 65 -1.52 21.28 -6.42
C SER A 65 -1.95 20.57 -7.70
N ARG A 66 -1.33 19.43 -8.03
CA ARG A 66 -1.72 18.62 -9.20
C ARG A 66 -3.13 18.04 -9.07
N SER A 67 -3.54 17.68 -7.85
CA SER A 67 -4.91 17.22 -7.58
C SER A 67 -5.95 18.29 -7.91
N MET A 68 -5.63 19.58 -7.72
CA MET A 68 -6.51 20.70 -8.09
C MET A 68 -6.53 21.01 -9.60
N LEU A 69 -5.60 20.45 -10.36
CA LEU A 69 -5.49 20.62 -11.82
C LEU A 69 -6.00 19.38 -12.58
N GLY A 70 -6.67 18.45 -11.89
CA GLY A 70 -7.16 17.19 -12.45
C GLY A 70 -8.08 17.40 -13.65
N ASP A 71 -7.87 16.60 -14.70
CA ASP A 71 -8.75 16.54 -15.87
C ASP A 71 -9.75 15.40 -15.69
N GLU A 72 -10.97 15.76 -15.26
CA GLU A 72 -12.07 14.84 -14.92
C GLU A 72 -12.86 14.36 -16.16
N SER A 73 -12.29 14.49 -17.35
CA SER A 73 -12.91 14.01 -18.59
C SER A 73 -13.05 12.48 -18.58
N TYR A 74 -14.23 11.98 -18.95
CA TYR A 74 -14.55 10.55 -18.96
C TYR A 74 -13.67 9.72 -19.92
N ALA A 75 -13.23 10.31 -21.02
CA ALA A 75 -12.33 9.70 -21.99
C ALA A 75 -11.32 10.73 -22.49
N GLY A 76 -10.07 10.31 -22.70
CA GLY A 76 -9.00 11.19 -23.20
C GLY A 76 -8.49 12.21 -22.17
N SER A 77 -8.57 11.89 -20.87
CA SER A 77 -8.04 12.76 -19.81
C SER A 77 -6.55 13.05 -20.00
N ARG A 78 -6.16 14.32 -19.96
CA ARG A 78 -4.75 14.73 -20.00
C ARG A 78 -3.96 14.17 -18.81
N SER A 79 -4.61 14.03 -17.65
CA SER A 79 -3.99 13.44 -16.46
C SER A 79 -3.60 11.98 -16.67
N PHE A 80 -4.40 11.22 -17.43
CA PHE A 80 -4.05 9.85 -17.80
C PHE A 80 -2.84 9.80 -18.74
N GLU A 81 -2.79 10.67 -19.75
CA GLU A 81 -1.66 10.72 -20.69
C GLU A 81 -0.34 11.07 -20.02
N GLU A 82 -0.34 12.07 -19.12
CA GLU A 82 0.84 12.42 -18.31
C GLU A 82 1.30 11.22 -17.44
N MET A 83 0.37 10.53 -16.79
CA MET A 83 0.68 9.34 -15.97
C MET A 83 1.24 8.20 -16.83
N ARG A 84 0.63 7.91 -17.98
CA ARG A 84 1.09 6.87 -18.91
C ARG A 84 2.51 7.15 -19.40
N GLN A 85 2.78 8.40 -19.79
CA GLN A 85 4.11 8.84 -20.22
C GLN A 85 5.14 8.64 -19.11
N GLN A 86 4.83 9.07 -17.88
CA GLN A 86 5.76 8.92 -16.75
C GLN A 86 6.04 7.45 -16.42
N ILE A 87 5.03 6.58 -16.49
CA ILE A 87 5.20 5.13 -16.30
C ILE A 87 6.12 4.56 -17.39
N GLN A 88 5.93 4.96 -18.65
CA GLN A 88 6.77 4.52 -19.75
C GLN A 88 8.22 5.01 -19.59
N GLU A 89 8.44 6.26 -19.19
CA GLU A 89 9.79 6.82 -18.97
C GLU A 89 10.51 6.17 -17.78
N THR A 90 9.77 5.85 -16.71
CA THR A 90 10.35 5.33 -15.46
C THR A 90 10.53 3.81 -15.51
N MET A 91 9.55 3.09 -16.05
CA MET A 91 9.46 1.63 -15.98
C MET A 91 9.65 0.95 -17.34
N GLY A 92 9.55 1.69 -18.46
CA GLY A 92 9.72 1.14 -19.81
C GLY A 92 8.52 0.39 -20.37
N PHE A 93 7.37 0.34 -19.69
CA PHE A 93 6.21 -0.40 -20.17
C PHE A 93 5.48 0.35 -21.29
N PRO A 94 5.21 -0.28 -22.45
CA PRO A 94 4.58 0.39 -23.59
C PRO A 94 3.06 0.59 -23.41
N TYR A 95 2.44 -0.14 -22.48
CA TYR A 95 1.00 -0.11 -22.23
C TYR A 95 0.73 0.13 -20.74
N THR A 96 -0.35 0.84 -20.44
CA THR A 96 -0.78 1.16 -19.08
C THR A 96 -2.30 1.10 -19.00
N ILE A 97 -2.82 0.41 -17.98
CA ILE A 97 -4.24 0.38 -17.64
C ILE A 97 -4.36 0.92 -16.21
N PRO A 98 -5.04 2.06 -15.99
CA PRO A 98 -5.21 2.59 -14.65
C PRO A 98 -6.27 1.78 -13.90
N VAL A 99 -6.05 1.58 -12.61
CA VAL A 99 -6.99 0.98 -11.67
C VAL A 99 -6.98 1.78 -10.38
N HIS A 100 -7.98 1.59 -9.53
CA HIS A 100 -8.08 2.35 -8.28
C HIS A 100 -6.99 1.99 -7.25
N GLN A 101 -6.46 0.76 -7.24
CA GLN A 101 -5.35 0.32 -6.38
C GLN A 101 -4.78 -1.05 -6.82
N GLY A 102 -3.73 -1.51 -6.13
CA GLY A 102 -3.00 -2.76 -6.43
C GLY A 102 -3.88 -3.99 -6.64
N ARG A 103 -4.81 -4.30 -5.72
CA ARG A 103 -5.65 -5.50 -5.85
C ARG A 103 -6.49 -5.54 -7.13
N ALA A 104 -6.93 -4.40 -7.65
CA ALA A 104 -7.67 -4.36 -8.90
C ALA A 104 -6.78 -4.63 -10.11
N ALA A 105 -5.52 -4.20 -10.09
CA ALA A 105 -4.54 -4.55 -11.12
C ALA A 105 -4.30 -6.06 -11.11
N GLU A 106 -4.14 -6.66 -9.91
CA GLU A 106 -3.99 -8.12 -9.75
C GLU A 106 -5.19 -8.86 -10.35
N GLN A 107 -6.41 -8.40 -10.11
CA GLN A 107 -7.61 -9.05 -10.64
C GLN A 107 -7.65 -9.02 -12.17
N VAL A 108 -7.41 -7.85 -12.78
CA VAL A 108 -7.38 -7.70 -14.24
C VAL A 108 -6.30 -8.59 -14.85
N LEU A 109 -5.09 -8.57 -14.28
CA LEU A 109 -3.96 -9.35 -14.77
C LEU A 109 -4.22 -10.86 -14.65
N ASN A 110 -4.65 -11.31 -13.48
CA ASN A 110 -4.89 -12.72 -13.21
C ASN A 110 -6.03 -13.30 -14.05
N TYR A 111 -7.09 -12.51 -14.29
CA TYR A 111 -8.17 -12.91 -15.19
C TYR A 111 -7.64 -13.21 -16.61
N VAL A 112 -6.70 -12.41 -17.11
CA VAL A 112 -6.13 -12.60 -18.44
C VAL A 112 -5.14 -13.77 -18.48
N LEU A 113 -4.26 -13.89 -17.47
CA LEU A 113 -3.11 -14.80 -17.51
C LEU A 113 -3.36 -16.18 -16.90
N ILE A 114 -4.13 -16.27 -15.81
CA ILE A 114 -4.27 -17.52 -15.06
C ILE A 114 -5.31 -18.41 -15.73
N ARG A 115 -5.01 -19.71 -15.78
CA ARG A 115 -5.93 -20.75 -16.20
C ARG A 115 -6.12 -21.71 -15.02
N ARG A 116 -7.23 -22.44 -15.06
CA ARG A 116 -7.50 -23.51 -14.09
C ARG A 116 -6.28 -24.41 -13.96
N HIS A 117 -5.86 -24.66 -12.72
CA HIS A 117 -4.72 -25.50 -12.36
C HIS A 117 -3.34 -24.97 -12.76
N SER A 118 -3.21 -23.70 -13.18
CA SER A 118 -1.91 -23.06 -13.35
C SER A 118 -1.14 -23.01 -12.02
N PHE A 119 0.17 -23.23 -12.08
CA PHE A 119 1.08 -22.93 -10.97
C PHE A 119 1.65 -21.53 -11.15
N VAL A 120 1.56 -20.70 -10.11
CA VAL A 120 2.07 -19.33 -10.11
C VAL A 120 3.17 -19.24 -9.05
N PRO A 121 4.46 -19.27 -9.46
CA PRO A 121 5.57 -19.14 -8.52
C PRO A 121 5.77 -17.67 -8.12
N GLY A 122 6.07 -17.44 -6.84
CA GLY A 122 6.39 -16.13 -6.28
C GLY A 122 7.46 -16.24 -5.20
N ASN A 123 8.25 -15.19 -4.99
CA ASN A 123 9.27 -15.16 -3.93
C ASN A 123 8.65 -15.07 -2.52
N THR A 124 7.42 -14.54 -2.42
CA THR A 124 6.37 -14.76 -1.41
C THR A 124 5.15 -14.01 -1.95
N HIS A 125 3.97 -14.63 -1.99
CA HIS A 125 2.77 -13.92 -2.44
C HIS A 125 2.21 -13.04 -1.33
N PHE A 126 1.84 -11.81 -1.67
CA PHE A 126 1.04 -10.96 -0.80
C PHE A 126 -0.41 -11.48 -0.73
N ASP A 127 -1.09 -11.19 0.37
CA ASP A 127 -2.39 -11.76 0.73
C ASP A 127 -3.43 -11.63 -0.40
N THR A 128 -3.59 -10.43 -0.97
CA THR A 128 -4.56 -10.21 -2.07
C THR A 128 -4.12 -10.85 -3.38
N THR A 129 -2.82 -10.87 -3.66
CA THR A 129 -2.26 -11.52 -4.85
C THR A 129 -2.58 -13.01 -4.83
N LYS A 130 -2.31 -13.68 -3.70
CA LYS A 130 -2.61 -15.11 -3.51
C LYS A 130 -4.11 -15.38 -3.63
N ALA A 131 -4.93 -14.56 -2.98
CA ALA A 131 -6.39 -14.70 -3.05
C ALA A 131 -6.90 -14.62 -4.50
N HIS A 132 -6.39 -13.69 -5.32
CA HIS A 132 -6.79 -13.60 -6.72
C HIS A 132 -6.26 -14.74 -7.61
N ILE A 133 -5.10 -15.33 -7.29
CA ILE A 133 -4.60 -16.53 -7.97
C ILE A 133 -5.52 -17.72 -7.69
N GLU A 134 -5.84 -17.94 -6.42
CA GLU A 134 -6.65 -19.08 -5.98
C GLU A 134 -8.12 -18.94 -6.41
N LEU A 135 -8.66 -17.71 -6.44
CA LEU A 135 -9.98 -17.43 -6.98
C LEU A 135 -10.08 -17.77 -8.48
N ALA A 136 -8.98 -17.63 -9.22
CA ALA A 136 -8.87 -18.05 -10.62
C ALA A 136 -8.56 -19.55 -10.77
N GLU A 137 -8.65 -20.32 -9.68
CA GLU A 137 -8.34 -21.77 -9.60
C GLU A 137 -6.89 -22.11 -9.98
N GLY A 138 -5.99 -21.13 -9.83
CA GLY A 138 -4.55 -21.34 -9.85
C GLY A 138 -4.03 -21.81 -8.49
N ARG A 139 -2.75 -22.18 -8.45
CA ARG A 139 -2.03 -22.56 -7.24
C ARG A 139 -0.85 -21.62 -7.06
N ALA A 140 -0.92 -20.76 -6.05
CA ALA A 140 0.21 -19.93 -5.64
C ALA A 140 1.28 -20.80 -4.97
N ILE A 141 2.52 -20.72 -5.47
CA ILE A 141 3.67 -21.46 -4.94
C ILE A 141 4.70 -20.47 -4.42
N ASP A 142 4.88 -20.42 -3.10
CA ASP A 142 5.90 -19.58 -2.47
C ASP A 142 7.27 -20.26 -2.55
N CYS A 143 8.16 -19.65 -3.32
CA CYS A 143 9.55 -20.04 -3.54
C CYS A 143 10.50 -19.23 -2.65
N THR A 144 10.07 -18.90 -1.43
CA THR A 144 10.85 -18.11 -0.48
C THR A 144 12.10 -18.86 -0.03
N ILE A 145 13.26 -18.23 -0.18
CA ILE A 145 14.54 -18.73 0.35
C ILE A 145 14.52 -18.75 1.88
N ASP A 146 15.34 -19.60 2.50
CA ASP A 146 15.35 -19.78 3.97
C ASP A 146 15.57 -18.48 4.73
N ALA A 147 16.45 -17.62 4.19
CA ALA A 147 16.62 -16.25 4.61
C ALA A 147 15.26 -15.56 4.79
N GLY A 148 14.47 -15.42 3.73
CA GLY A 148 13.22 -14.64 3.73
C GLY A 148 12.08 -15.21 4.57
N ARG A 149 12.27 -16.34 5.25
CA ARG A 149 11.29 -16.93 6.19
C ARG A 149 11.38 -16.36 7.60
N SER A 150 12.46 -15.64 7.92
CA SER A 150 12.66 -15.00 9.22
C SER A 150 12.38 -13.50 9.13
N SER A 151 11.59 -12.98 10.09
CA SER A 151 11.45 -11.53 10.31
C SER A 151 12.63 -10.94 11.11
N GLU A 152 13.46 -11.79 11.72
CA GLU A 152 14.72 -11.40 12.33
C GLU A 152 15.78 -11.32 11.23
N GLY A 153 16.00 -10.11 10.71
CA GLY A 153 17.01 -9.83 9.71
C GLY A 153 18.42 -9.97 10.27
N ASN A 154 18.94 -11.20 10.30
CA ASN A 154 20.34 -11.50 10.58
C ASN A 154 21.11 -11.70 9.26
N TYR A 155 21.12 -10.69 8.40
CA TYR A 155 22.01 -10.62 7.22
C TYR A 155 23.04 -9.50 7.40
#